data_AF-A0A919YJ71-F1
#
_entry.id   AF-A0A919YJ71-F1
#
_cell.length_a   1.000
_cell.length_b   1.000
_cell.length_c   1.000
_cell.angle_alpha   90.00
_cell.angle_beta   90.00
_cell.angle_gamma   90.00
#
_symmetry.space_group_name_H-M   'P 1'
#
loop_
_entity.id
_entity.type
_entity.pdbx_description
1 polymer ?
#
loop_
_entity_poly.entity_id
_entity_poly.type
_entity_poly.pdbx_seq_one_letter_code
_entity_poly.pdbx_strand_id
1 'polypeptide(L)'
;MDQPKKMLWWQITEAVSTIQKRLKSKELNDADKMLEHMKLDTINHIVLLLGELSNLSEKSKLRYEMWINKSTGKNSSKQAAKYGITTDSLRSKIIYFDNKLRALVGDQTIASIVSATSAEQLVAIMNQFIQNAKERKGVFM
;
A
#
# COMPACT_ATOMS: atom_id res chain seq x y z
N MET A 1 -14.78 -11.44 -18.31
CA MET A 1 -13.69 -11.98 -17.47
C MET A 1 -13.19 -10.84 -16.60
N ASP A 2 -13.44 -10.89 -15.29
CA ASP A 2 -12.89 -9.91 -14.36
C ASP A 2 -11.36 -10.01 -14.41
N GLN A 3 -10.69 -8.92 -14.76
CA GLN A 3 -9.25 -8.85 -14.64
C GLN A 3 -8.89 -9.10 -13.17
N PRO A 4 -7.88 -9.94 -12.86
CA PRO A 4 -7.47 -10.17 -11.49
C PRO A 4 -7.11 -8.82 -10.86
N LYS A 5 -7.87 -8.43 -9.83
CA LYS A 5 -7.69 -7.14 -9.17
C LYS A 5 -6.23 -7.00 -8.75
N LYS A 6 -5.54 -5.94 -9.22
CA LYS A 6 -4.13 -5.69 -8.87
C LYS A 6 -3.95 -5.67 -7.35
N MET A 7 -2.91 -6.33 -6.84
CA MET A 7 -2.55 -6.31 -5.42
C MET A 7 -2.37 -4.88 -4.91
N LEU A 8 -2.73 -4.62 -3.65
CA LEU A 8 -2.52 -3.31 -3.02
C LEU A 8 -1.06 -2.89 -3.09
N TRP A 9 -0.13 -3.84 -2.88
CA TRP A 9 1.31 -3.57 -3.02
C TRP A 9 1.65 -2.96 -4.38
N TRP A 10 1.08 -3.52 -5.47
CA TRP A 10 1.30 -2.99 -6.82
C TRP A 10 0.69 -1.60 -6.98
N GLN A 11 -0.53 -1.39 -6.49
CA GLN A 11 -1.19 -0.07 -6.53
C GLN A 11 -0.31 1.01 -5.86
N ILE A 12 0.25 0.72 -4.69
CA ILE A 12 1.13 1.63 -3.96
C ILE A 12 2.41 1.91 -4.76
N THR A 13 3.09 0.87 -5.25
CA THR A 13 4.34 1.06 -6.03
C THR A 13 4.12 1.83 -7.33
N GLU A 14 3.01 1.58 -8.03
CA GLU A 14 2.64 2.30 -9.25
C GLU A 14 2.30 3.77 -8.95
N ALA A 15 1.59 4.03 -7.86
CA ALA A 15 1.24 5.38 -7.41
C ALA A 15 2.49 6.20 -7.05
N VAL A 16 3.39 5.64 -6.23
CA VAL A 16 4.67 6.28 -5.88
C VAL A 16 5.50 6.58 -7.12
N SER A 17 5.63 5.60 -8.03
CA SER A 17 6.36 5.79 -9.29
C SER A 17 5.75 6.90 -10.15
N THR A 18 4.42 6.96 -10.23
CA THR A 18 3.69 7.99 -10.99
C THR A 18 3.94 9.39 -10.42
N ILE A 19 3.80 9.56 -9.10
CA ILE A 19 4.03 10.84 -8.41
C ILE A 19 5.49 11.27 -8.56
N GLN A 20 6.44 10.36 -8.37
CA GLN A 20 7.87 10.66 -8.55
C GLN A 20 8.23 11.06 -9.99
N LYS A 21 7.58 10.46 -10.99
CA LYS A 21 7.76 10.87 -12.39
C LYS A 21 7.23 12.28 -12.62
N ARG A 22 6.07 12.61 -12.05
CA ARG A 22 5.52 13.98 -12.10
C ARG A 22 6.46 14.98 -11.45
N LEU A 23 6.91 14.73 -10.21
CA LEU A 23 7.85 15.61 -9.49
C LEU A 23 9.16 15.90 -10.26
N LYS A 24 9.59 14.99 -11.15
CA LYS A 24 10.75 15.16 -12.02
C LYS A 24 10.46 15.92 -13.32
N SER A 25 9.19 16.16 -13.65
CA SER A 25 8.79 16.93 -14.82
C SER A 25 9.20 18.40 -14.67
N LYS A 26 9.72 18.98 -15.75
CA LYS A 26 10.16 20.38 -15.79
C LYS A 26 8.99 21.37 -15.87
N GLU A 27 7.78 20.89 -16.14
CA GLU A 27 6.59 21.72 -16.41
C GLU A 27 5.73 21.98 -15.17
N LEU A 28 6.09 21.42 -14.01
CA LEU A 28 5.34 21.61 -12.78
C LEU A 28 5.67 22.94 -12.11
N ASN A 29 4.64 23.77 -11.90
CA ASN A 29 4.75 24.95 -11.04
C ASN A 29 4.89 24.53 -9.56
N ASP A 30 5.24 25.48 -8.68
CA ASP A 30 5.51 25.20 -7.27
C ASP A 30 4.28 24.68 -6.51
N ALA A 31 3.09 25.17 -6.82
CA ALA A 31 1.85 24.73 -6.19
C ALA A 31 1.52 23.27 -6.52
N ASP A 32 1.65 22.88 -7.79
CA ASP A 32 1.46 21.51 -8.23
C ASP A 32 2.54 20.59 -7.64
N LYS A 33 3.77 21.09 -7.48
CA LYS A 33 4.87 20.34 -6.86
C LYS A 33 4.57 20.05 -5.40
N MET A 34 4.08 21.05 -4.67
CA MET A 34 3.66 20.91 -3.29
C MET A 34 2.54 19.87 -3.17
N LEU A 35 1.54 19.92 -4.05
CA LEU A 35 0.46 18.92 -4.07
C LEU A 35 1.00 17.50 -4.32
N GLU A 36 1.89 17.31 -5.29
CA GLU A 36 2.49 16.00 -5.56
C GLU A 36 3.35 15.49 -4.38
N HIS A 37 4.03 16.37 -3.65
CA HIS A 37 4.69 16.02 -2.38
C HIS A 37 3.67 15.58 -1.31
N MET A 38 2.58 16.31 -1.14
CA MET A 38 1.52 15.95 -0.19
C MET A 38 0.89 14.60 -0.53
N LYS A 39 0.71 14.27 -1.82
CA LYS A 39 0.24 12.94 -2.26
C LYS A 39 1.21 11.84 -1.82
N LEU A 40 2.52 12.06 -2.01
CA LEU A 40 3.54 11.10 -1.61
C LEU A 40 3.54 10.88 -0.09
N ASP A 41 3.47 11.95 0.68
CA ASP A 41 3.39 11.90 2.15
C ASP A 41 2.13 11.17 2.61
N THR A 42 1.01 11.40 1.94
CA THR A 42 -0.26 10.71 2.22
C THR A 42 -0.12 9.20 2.02
N ILE A 43 0.49 8.76 0.91
CA ILE A 43 0.73 7.33 0.66
C ILE A 43 1.68 6.75 1.71
N ASN A 44 2.76 7.45 2.04
CA ASN A 44 3.71 7.02 3.06
C ASN A 44 3.04 6.86 4.43
N HIS A 45 2.17 7.79 4.79
CA HIS A 45 1.42 7.73 6.04
C HIS A 45 0.49 6.51 6.09
N ILE A 46 -0.19 6.16 5.00
CA ILE A 46 -0.97 4.92 4.92
C ILE A 46 -0.06 3.71 5.13
N VAL A 47 1.09 3.62 4.45
CA VAL A 47 2.02 2.49 4.60
C VAL A 47 2.53 2.34 6.03
N LEU A 48 2.81 3.46 6.72
CA LEU A 48 3.20 3.49 8.12
C LEU A 48 2.09 2.94 9.02
N LEU A 49 0.85 3.42 8.86
CA LEU A 49 -0.30 2.93 9.63
C LEU A 49 -0.56 1.44 9.42
N LEU A 50 -0.38 0.92 8.19
CA LEU A 50 -0.47 -0.52 7.95
C LEU A 50 0.65 -1.30 8.67
N GLY A 51 1.85 -0.72 8.77
CA GLY A 51 2.96 -1.27 9.55
C GLY A 51 2.67 -1.32 11.04
N GLU A 52 2.14 -0.24 11.60
CA GLU A 52 1.71 -0.18 13.01
C GLU A 52 0.63 -1.20 13.34
N LEU A 53 -0.38 -1.35 12.48
CA LEU A 53 -1.42 -2.37 12.63
C LEU A 53 -0.86 -3.80 12.55
N SER A 54 0.25 -3.99 11.82
CA SER A 54 0.89 -5.31 11.75
C SER A 54 1.65 -5.68 13.03
N ASN A 55 2.07 -4.70 13.83
CA ASN A 55 2.81 -4.91 15.09
C ASN A 55 1.94 -5.44 16.24
N LEU A 56 0.64 -5.66 16.02
CA LEU A 56 -0.27 -6.24 17.01
C LEU A 56 0.03 -7.71 17.34
N SER A 57 0.74 -8.44 16.46
CA SER A 57 1.23 -9.78 16.76
C SER A 57 2.45 -10.14 15.92
N GLU A 58 3.30 -11.04 16.43
CA GLU A 58 4.50 -11.51 15.72
C GLU A 58 4.15 -12.13 14.35
N LYS A 59 3.00 -12.81 14.27
CA LYS A 59 2.50 -13.40 13.02
C LYS A 59 2.11 -12.33 12.00
N SER A 60 1.48 -11.24 12.43
CA SER A 60 1.09 -10.12 11.56
C SER A 60 2.30 -9.32 11.12
N LYS A 61 3.25 -9.09 12.02
CA LYS A 61 4.54 -8.44 11.73
C LYS A 61 5.32 -9.20 10.66
N LEU A 62 5.46 -10.52 10.82
CA LEU A 62 6.13 -11.38 9.84
C LEU A 62 5.43 -11.32 8.47
N ARG A 63 4.10 -11.31 8.43
CA ARG A 63 3.32 -11.21 7.18
C ARG A 63 3.50 -9.84 6.52
N TYR A 64 3.58 -8.77 7.30
CA TYR A 64 3.88 -7.44 6.80
C TYR A 64 5.29 -7.37 6.23
N GLU A 65 6.29 -7.93 6.91
CA GLU A 65 7.65 -8.05 6.40
C GLU A 65 7.70 -8.82 5.07
N MET A 66 6.99 -9.95 4.95
CA MET A 66 6.86 -10.70 3.70
C MET A 66 6.20 -9.86 2.59
N TRP A 67 5.22 -9.03 2.94
CA TRP A 67 4.47 -8.21 2.00
C TRP A 67 5.26 -6.99 1.52
N ILE A 68 5.90 -6.21 2.40
CA ILE A 68 6.72 -5.05 2.00
C ILE A 68 7.95 -5.50 1.21
N ASN A 69 8.55 -6.63 1.60
CA ASN A 69 9.72 -7.17 0.92
C ASN A 69 9.34 -8.03 -0.29
N LYS A 70 8.06 -8.11 -0.68
CA LYS A 70 7.58 -9.01 -1.74
C LYS A 70 8.56 -9.04 -2.91
N SER A 71 9.22 -10.17 -3.09
CA SER A 71 10.05 -10.39 -4.27
C SER A 71 9.23 -10.94 -5.41
N THR A 72 9.42 -10.39 -6.61
CA THR A 72 9.07 -11.06 -7.87
C THR A 72 10.27 -11.84 -8.40
N GLY A 73 10.04 -13.01 -8.99
CA GLY A 73 11.06 -13.77 -9.71
C GLY A 73 12.16 -14.39 -8.83
N LYS A 74 13.44 -14.21 -9.25
CA LYS A 74 14.62 -14.95 -8.74
C LYS A 74 14.86 -14.83 -7.22
N ASN A 75 14.30 -13.82 -6.57
CA ASN A 75 14.46 -13.58 -5.14
C ASN A 75 13.43 -14.32 -4.26
N SER A 76 12.35 -14.84 -4.85
CA SER A 76 11.29 -15.52 -4.10
C SER A 76 11.77 -16.77 -3.38
N SER A 77 12.68 -17.55 -3.97
CA SER A 77 13.26 -18.73 -3.32
C SER A 77 14.13 -18.35 -2.12
N LYS A 78 14.92 -17.27 -2.23
CA LYS A 78 15.74 -16.77 -1.11
C LYS A 78 14.88 -16.27 0.04
N GLN A 79 13.79 -15.56 -0.26
CA GLN A 79 12.87 -15.11 0.78
C GLN A 79 12.10 -16.27 1.41
N ALA A 80 11.63 -17.22 0.62
CA ALA A 80 10.95 -18.40 1.14
C ALA A 80 11.87 -19.19 2.09
N ALA A 81 13.15 -19.34 1.72
CA ALA A 81 14.18 -19.94 2.56
C ALA A 81 14.44 -19.17 3.87
N LYS A 82 14.49 -17.82 3.84
CA LYS A 82 14.61 -16.97 5.05
C LYS A 82 13.54 -17.30 6.09
N TYR A 83 12.33 -17.67 5.63
CA TYR A 83 11.20 -17.97 6.50
C TYR A 83 10.95 -19.48 6.68
N GLY A 84 11.81 -20.35 6.15
CA GLY A 84 11.65 -21.81 6.25
C GLY A 84 10.39 -22.35 5.58
N ILE A 85 9.91 -21.72 4.51
CA ILE A 85 8.68 -22.11 3.79
C ILE A 85 8.94 -22.32 2.30
N THR A 86 7.97 -22.93 1.60
CA THR A 86 8.01 -23.03 0.13
C THR A 86 7.67 -21.69 -0.52
N THR A 87 8.09 -21.50 -1.78
CA THR A 87 7.75 -20.32 -2.59
C THR A 87 6.25 -20.14 -2.76
N ASP A 88 5.50 -21.23 -2.89
CA ASP A 88 4.04 -21.20 -3.01
C ASP A 88 3.37 -20.79 -1.69
N SER A 89 3.89 -21.28 -0.56
CA SER A 89 3.42 -20.87 0.77
C SER A 89 3.68 -19.38 1.00
N LEU A 90 4.86 -18.88 0.61
CA LEU A 90 5.19 -17.45 0.66
C LEU A 90 4.19 -16.65 -0.18
N ARG A 91 3.98 -17.06 -1.44
CA ARG A 91 3.03 -16.40 -2.35
C ARG A 91 1.62 -16.35 -1.78
N SER A 92 1.12 -17.47 -1.26
CA SER A 92 -0.21 -17.57 -0.66
C SER A 92 -0.35 -16.66 0.57
N LYS A 93 0.64 -16.64 1.47
CA LYS A 93 0.66 -15.75 2.64
C LYS A 93 0.66 -14.27 2.24
N ILE A 94 1.44 -13.90 1.24
CA ILE A 94 1.49 -12.53 0.72
C ILE A 94 0.15 -12.12 0.12
N ILE A 95 -0.47 -12.95 -0.73
CA ILE A 95 -1.77 -12.65 -1.35
C ILE A 95 -2.86 -12.53 -0.28
N TYR A 96 -2.89 -13.47 0.66
CA TYR A 96 -3.85 -13.44 1.77
C TYR A 96 -3.72 -12.15 2.59
N PHE A 97 -2.48 -11.77 2.93
CA PHE A 97 -2.24 -10.56 3.70
C PHE A 97 -2.54 -9.28 2.90
N ASP A 98 -2.17 -9.23 1.63
CA ASP A 98 -2.50 -8.13 0.72
C ASP A 98 -4.02 -7.90 0.64
N ASN A 99 -4.80 -8.96 0.52
CA ASN A 99 -6.27 -8.87 0.50
C ASN A 99 -6.83 -8.31 1.82
N LYS A 100 -6.24 -8.67 2.97
CA LYS A 100 -6.63 -8.09 4.26
C LYS A 100 -6.30 -6.60 4.34
N LEU A 101 -5.09 -6.22 3.95
CA LEU A 101 -4.69 -4.81 3.92
C LEU A 101 -5.55 -4.00 2.97
N ARG A 102 -5.85 -4.55 1.78
CA ARG A 102 -6.74 -3.95 0.80
C ARG A 102 -8.14 -3.73 1.35
N ALA A 103 -8.66 -4.69 2.13
CA ALA A 103 -9.93 -4.50 2.80
C ALA A 103 -9.89 -3.30 3.77
N LEU A 104 -8.78 -3.04 4.46
CA LEU A 104 -8.67 -1.83 5.29
C LEU A 104 -8.56 -0.55 4.47
N VAL A 105 -7.68 -0.55 3.48
CA VAL A 105 -7.35 0.64 2.69
C VAL A 105 -8.53 1.05 1.82
N GLY A 106 -9.20 0.10 1.20
CA GLY A 106 -10.25 0.33 0.20
C GLY A 106 -9.70 0.32 -1.22
N ASP A 107 -10.48 -0.21 -2.17
CA ASP A 107 -10.05 -0.48 -3.54
C ASP A 107 -9.62 0.78 -4.31
N GLN A 108 -10.20 1.95 -3.98
CA GLN A 108 -10.01 3.20 -4.71
C GLN A 108 -9.08 4.20 -4.00
N THR A 109 -8.78 4.03 -2.71
CA THR A 109 -8.06 5.02 -1.90
C THR A 109 -6.74 5.46 -2.51
N ILE A 110 -5.90 4.51 -2.95
CA ILE A 110 -4.61 4.83 -3.59
C ILE A 110 -4.80 5.56 -4.92
N ALA A 111 -5.78 5.15 -5.73
CA ALA A 111 -6.08 5.83 -6.99
C ALA A 111 -6.59 7.26 -6.75
N SER A 112 -7.46 7.44 -5.76
CA SER A 112 -7.99 8.75 -5.36
C SER A 112 -6.90 9.72 -4.92
N ILE A 113 -5.86 9.25 -4.22
CA ILE A 113 -4.71 10.08 -3.83
C ILE A 113 -3.96 10.58 -5.07
N VAL A 114 -3.68 9.69 -6.03
CA VAL A 114 -2.98 10.06 -7.27
C VAL A 114 -3.79 11.07 -8.09
N SER A 115 -5.11 10.91 -8.14
CA SER A 115 -6.02 11.80 -8.88
C SER A 115 -6.37 13.09 -8.14
N ALA A 116 -6.03 13.24 -6.86
CA ALA A 116 -6.40 14.41 -6.09
C ALA A 116 -5.84 15.70 -6.73
N THR A 117 -6.66 16.73 -6.79
CA THR A 117 -6.31 18.04 -7.38
C THR A 117 -6.15 19.13 -6.32
N SER A 118 -6.34 18.81 -5.03
CA SER A 118 -6.17 19.76 -3.93
C SER A 118 -5.82 19.07 -2.61
N ALA A 119 -5.34 19.86 -1.65
CA ALA A 119 -5.04 19.41 -0.30
C ALA A 119 -6.30 18.94 0.45
N GLU A 120 -7.43 19.62 0.25
CA GLU A 120 -8.71 19.31 0.88
C GLU A 120 -9.21 17.93 0.44
N GLN A 121 -9.01 17.57 -0.82
CA GLN A 121 -9.33 16.23 -1.31
C GLN A 121 -8.47 15.16 -0.63
N LEU A 122 -7.17 15.43 -0.42
CA LEU A 122 -6.29 14.50 0.30
C LEU A 122 -6.74 14.29 1.76
N VAL A 123 -7.12 15.38 2.45
CA VAL A 123 -7.67 15.31 3.81
C VAL A 123 -8.95 14.47 3.83
N ALA A 124 -9.87 14.70 2.89
CA ALA A 124 -11.12 13.94 2.79
C ALA A 124 -10.86 12.43 2.55
N ILE A 125 -9.92 12.11 1.64
CA ILE A 125 -9.52 10.72 1.37
C ILE A 125 -8.94 10.06 2.63
N MET A 126 -8.08 10.77 3.36
CA MET A 126 -7.49 10.26 4.60
C MET A 126 -8.51 10.05 5.71
N ASN A 127 -9.47 10.96 5.87
CA ASN A 127 -10.56 10.80 6.82
C ASN A 127 -11.41 9.56 6.49
N GLN A 128 -11.72 9.34 5.20
CA GLN A 128 -12.43 8.14 4.76
C GLN A 128 -11.63 6.87 5.03
N PHE A 129 -10.32 6.88 4.76
CA PHE A 129 -9.44 5.77 5.09
C PHE A 129 -9.44 5.45 6.59
N ILE A 130 -9.28 6.45 7.45
CA ILE A 130 -9.30 6.28 8.91
C ILE A 130 -10.64 5.70 9.36
N GLN A 131 -11.75 6.20 8.82
CA GLN A 131 -13.08 5.69 9.13
C GLN A 131 -13.24 4.23 8.71
N ASN A 132 -12.87 3.88 7.49
CA ASN A 132 -12.88 2.50 7.00
C ASN A 132 -12.02 1.59 7.87
N ALA A 133 -10.83 2.05 8.26
CA ALA A 133 -9.92 1.28 9.11
C ALA A 133 -10.51 1.03 10.51
N LYS A 134 -11.21 2.01 11.10
CA LYS A 134 -11.93 1.85 12.38
C LYS A 134 -13.03 0.82 12.28
N GLU A 135 -13.87 0.90 11.25
CA GLU A 135 -14.98 -0.04 11.04
C GLU A 135 -14.50 -1.47 10.78
N ARG A 136 -13.31 -1.60 10.18
CA ARG A 136 -12.72 -2.89 9.78
C ARG A 136 -11.63 -3.41 10.72
N LYS A 137 -11.43 -2.77 11.89
CA LYS A 137 -10.45 -3.21 12.90
C LYS A 137 -10.64 -4.68 13.32
N GLY A 138 -11.88 -5.17 13.33
CA GLY A 138 -12.21 -6.56 13.63
C GLY A 138 -11.72 -7.60 12.60
N VAL A 139 -11.16 -7.17 11.46
CA VAL A 139 -10.60 -8.07 10.43
C VAL A 139 -9.18 -8.57 10.82
N PHE A 140 -8.54 -7.91 11.78
CA PHE A 140 -7.16 -8.17 12.25
C PHE A 140 -7.07 -8.73 13.66
N MET A 141 -8.10 -8.51 14.50
CA MET A 141 -8.32 -9.25 15.75
C MET A 141 -8.84 -10.66 15.45
#